data_AF-A0A2H9LJC2-F1
#
_entry.id   AF-A0A2H9LJC2-F1
#
_cell.length_a   1.000
_cell.length_b   1.000
_cell.length_c   1.000
_cell.angle_alpha   90.00
_cell.angle_beta   90.00
_cell.angle_gamma   90.00
#
_symmetry.space_group_name_H-M   'P 1'
#
loop_
_entity.id
_entity.type
_entity.pdbx_description
1 polymer ?
#
loop_
_entity_poly.entity_id
_entity_poly.type
_entity_poly.pdbx_seq_one_letter_code
_entity_poly.pdbx_strand_id
1 'polypeptide(L)'
;MIILSHFQAQEISARAKFGQKGIEASLDLGISVSKVKVEGQKVIFPGGESAPLQDVEKIAKDDKSCYYLDEGKFHKLAIFSEETNLYYKLFPTRTAPTIEISGIRMHRVKDITP
;
A
#
# COMPACT_ATOMS: atom_id res chain seq x y z
N MET A 1 0.75 -4.54 11.69
CA MET A 1 -0.02 -4.55 10.43
C MET A 1 0.79 -3.79 9.40
N ILE A 2 1.03 -4.40 8.24
CA ILE A 2 1.77 -3.77 7.14
C ILE A 2 0.76 -3.26 6.12
N ILE A 3 0.91 -2.00 5.70
CA ILE A 3 0.04 -1.32 4.75
C ILE A 3 0.88 -0.74 3.62
N LEU A 4 0.47 -0.98 2.39
CA LEU A 4 1.11 -0.44 1.19
C LEU A 4 0.11 0.27 0.29
N SER A 5 0.60 1.28 -0.41
CA SER A 5 -0.03 1.85 -1.59
C SER A 5 0.88 1.73 -2.80
N HIS A 6 0.41 2.17 -3.97
CA HIS A 6 1.25 2.22 -5.17
C HIS A 6 2.57 2.99 -4.97
N PHE A 7 2.61 4.02 -4.12
CA PHE A 7 3.82 4.81 -3.90
C PHE A 7 4.97 3.95 -3.35
N GLN A 8 4.72 3.24 -2.24
CA GLN A 8 5.74 2.40 -1.63
C GLN A 8 5.99 1.13 -2.44
N ALA A 9 4.95 0.58 -3.06
CA ALA A 9 5.10 -0.58 -3.94
C ALA A 9 5.97 -0.29 -5.16
N GLN A 10 5.81 0.89 -5.79
CA GLN A 10 6.66 1.32 -6.91
C GLN A 10 8.13 1.45 -6.48
N GLU A 11 8.38 2.04 -5.32
CA GLU A 11 9.74 2.18 -4.79
C GLU A 11 10.38 0.81 -4.50
N ILE A 12 9.65 -0.09 -3.84
CA ILE A 12 10.11 -1.45 -3.55
C ILE A 12 10.39 -2.20 -4.85
N SER A 13 9.45 -2.23 -5.79
CA SER A 13 9.61 -2.93 -7.08
C SER A 13 10.72 -2.34 -7.95
N ALA A 14 10.92 -1.02 -7.93
CA ALA A 14 12.01 -0.39 -8.67
C ALA A 14 13.38 -0.78 -8.09
N ARG A 15 13.57 -0.61 -6.77
CA ARG A 15 14.84 -0.93 -6.10
C ARG A 15 15.16 -2.43 -6.09
N ALA A 16 14.12 -3.29 -6.04
CA ALA A 16 14.25 -4.73 -6.23
C ALA A 16 14.96 -5.09 -7.54
N LYS A 17 14.59 -4.44 -8.65
CA LYS A 17 15.19 -4.65 -9.98
C LYS A 17 16.67 -4.27 -10.03
N PHE A 18 17.10 -3.33 -9.20
CA PHE A 18 18.51 -2.92 -9.08
C PHE A 18 19.31 -3.76 -8.08
N GLY A 19 18.74 -4.84 -7.53
CA GLY A 19 19.43 -5.76 -6.62
C GLY A 19 19.73 -5.18 -5.23
N GLN A 20 19.07 -4.08 -4.85
CA GLN A 20 19.23 -3.51 -3.51
C GLN A 20 18.54 -4.41 -2.47
N LYS A 21 19.30 -4.83 -1.45
CA LYS A 21 18.82 -5.77 -0.42
C LYS A 21 18.11 -5.10 0.75
N GLY A 22 18.27 -3.79 0.92
CA GLY A 22 17.66 -3.02 2.01
C GLY A 22 16.97 -1.77 1.45
N ILE A 23 15.66 -1.81 1.41
CA ILE A 23 14.81 -0.74 0.89
C ILE A 23 14.11 -0.09 2.08
N GLU A 24 14.19 1.22 2.18
CA GLU A 24 13.45 1.98 3.19
C GLU A 24 12.12 2.42 2.60
N ALA A 25 11.03 2.07 3.26
CA ALA A 25 9.68 2.43 2.86
C ALA A 25 8.78 2.57 4.09
N SER A 26 7.75 3.41 4.00
CA SER A 26 6.70 3.42 5.02
C SER A 26 5.76 2.24 4.82
N LEU A 27 5.42 1.56 5.92
CA LEU A 27 4.52 0.40 5.92
C LEU A 27 3.24 0.69 6.72
N ASP A 28 2.98 1.96 6.99
CA ASP A 28 1.96 2.44 7.91
C ASP A 28 1.42 3.82 7.48
N LEU A 29 1.24 4.00 6.17
CA LEU A 29 0.60 5.19 5.59
C LEU A 29 1.38 6.51 5.81
N GLY A 30 2.70 6.43 5.87
CA GLY A 30 3.59 7.58 6.00
C GLY A 30 3.94 7.96 7.44
N ILE A 31 3.56 7.16 8.44
CA ILE A 31 3.80 7.46 9.85
C ILE A 31 5.26 7.15 10.25
N SER A 32 5.78 5.99 9.85
CA SER A 32 7.15 5.58 10.13
C SER A 32 7.85 5.02 8.89
N VAL A 33 9.17 4.93 8.95
CA VAL A 33 10.00 4.30 7.92
C VAL A 33 10.55 2.98 8.44
N SER A 34 10.43 1.94 7.63
CA SER A 34 10.85 0.58 7.94
C SER A 34 11.74 0.01 6.84
N LYS A 35 12.61 -0.93 7.22
CA LYS A 35 13.46 -1.65 6.27
C LYS A 35 12.72 -2.87 5.72
N VAL A 36 12.67 -2.95 4.40
CA VAL A 36 12.14 -4.05 3.61
C VAL A 36 13.30 -4.73 2.89
N LYS A 37 13.30 -6.05 2.86
CA LYS A 37 14.29 -6.84 2.12
C LYS A 37 13.62 -7.50 0.92
N VAL A 38 14.39 -7.68 -0.15
CA VAL A 38 13.94 -8.43 -1.32
C VAL A 38 14.91 -9.58 -1.54
N GLU A 39 14.37 -10.80 -1.56
CA GLU A 39 15.11 -12.04 -1.73
C GLU A 39 14.47 -12.87 -2.85
N GLY A 40 15.11 -12.87 -4.03
CA GLY A 40 14.57 -13.52 -5.21
C GLY A 40 13.20 -12.94 -5.60
N GLN A 41 12.16 -13.76 -5.50
CA GLN A 41 10.76 -13.40 -5.84
C GLN A 41 9.89 -13.10 -4.60
N LYS A 42 10.52 -12.84 -3.45
CA LYS A 42 9.82 -12.52 -2.20
C LYS A 42 10.28 -11.17 -1.64
N VAL A 43 9.32 -10.46 -1.06
CA VAL A 43 9.53 -9.25 -0.27
C VAL A 43 9.32 -9.62 1.19
N ILE A 44 10.31 -9.31 2.03
CA ILE A 44 10.33 -9.62 3.46
C ILE A 44 10.21 -8.30 4.23
N PHE A 45 9.18 -8.22 5.05
CA PHE A 45 8.84 -7.07 5.86
C PHE A 45 9.37 -7.22 7.30
N PRO A 46 9.39 -6.14 8.11
CA PRO A 46 9.71 -6.23 9.53
C PRO A 46 8.84 -7.27 10.24
N GLY A 47 9.43 -8.02 11.17
CA GLY A 47 8.74 -9.11 11.86
C GLY A 47 8.77 -10.45 11.14
N GLY A 48 9.33 -10.52 9.92
CA GLY A 48 9.53 -11.78 9.18
C GLY A 48 8.36 -12.16 8.27
N GLU A 49 7.28 -11.37 8.27
CA GLU A 49 6.20 -11.54 7.31
C GLU A 49 6.70 -11.31 5.88
N SER A 50 6.19 -12.08 4.92
CA SER A 50 6.67 -12.00 3.54
C SER A 50 5.54 -12.17 2.53
N ALA A 51 5.70 -11.53 1.37
CA ALA A 51 4.76 -11.61 0.27
C ALA A 51 5.48 -11.84 -1.06
N PRO A 52 4.80 -12.40 -2.08
CA PRO A 52 5.35 -12.47 -3.44
C PRO A 52 5.67 -11.07 -3.99
N LEU A 53 6.85 -10.92 -4.61
CA LEU A 53 7.23 -9.68 -5.29
C LEU A 53 6.23 -9.29 -6.37
N GLN A 54 5.66 -10.29 -7.05
CA GLN A 54 4.61 -10.09 -8.06
C GLN A 54 3.37 -9.37 -7.50
N ASP A 55 3.02 -9.60 -6.23
CA ASP A 55 1.86 -8.93 -5.62
C ASP A 55 2.17 -7.47 -5.30
N VAL A 56 3.40 -7.18 -4.85
CA VAL A 56 3.88 -5.79 -4.73
C VAL A 56 3.88 -5.09 -6.09
N GLU A 57 4.30 -5.77 -7.15
CA GLU A 57 4.24 -5.21 -8.52
C GLU A 57 2.81 -4.96 -9.02
N LYS A 58 1.82 -5.76 -8.58
CA LYS A 58 0.40 -5.48 -8.86
C LYS A 58 -0.07 -4.23 -8.12
N ILE A 59 0.29 -4.07 -6.85
CA ILE A 59 -0.04 -2.88 -6.05
C ILE A 59 0.61 -1.63 -6.66
N ALA A 60 1.84 -1.74 -7.16
CA ALA A 60 2.56 -0.64 -7.83
C ALA A 60 1.81 -0.07 -9.06
N LYS A 61 0.87 -0.85 -9.63
CA LYS A 61 0.03 -0.47 -10.78
C LYS A 61 -1.38 -0.02 -10.39
N ASP A 62 -1.80 -0.19 -9.13
CA ASP A 62 -3.12 0.24 -8.64
C ASP A 62 -3.01 1.57 -7.89
N ASP A 63 -3.22 2.67 -8.61
CA ASP A 63 -3.16 4.03 -8.06
C ASP A 63 -4.40 4.42 -7.22
N LYS A 64 -5.36 3.51 -7.01
CA LYS A 64 -6.67 3.83 -6.42
C LYS A 64 -6.96 3.20 -5.07
N SER A 65 -6.07 2.35 -4.56
CA SER A 65 -6.32 1.56 -3.35
C SER A 65 -5.07 1.47 -2.48
N CYS A 66 -5.28 1.49 -1.16
CA CYS A 66 -4.32 0.98 -0.20
C CYS A 66 -4.61 -0.50 0.09
N TYR A 67 -3.58 -1.23 0.52
CA TYR A 67 -3.62 -2.67 0.79
C TYR A 67 -3.01 -2.95 2.15
N TYR A 68 -3.55 -3.92 2.89
CA TYR A 68 -2.90 -4.48 4.08
C TYR A 68 -2.39 -5.89 3.79
N LEU A 69 -1.29 -6.25 4.42
CA LEU A 69 -0.74 -7.61 4.39
C LEU A 69 -1.35 -8.42 5.52
N ASP A 70 -1.81 -9.62 5.19
CA ASP A 70 -2.33 -10.60 6.14
C ASP A 70 -1.98 -12.01 5.65
N GLU A 71 -1.32 -12.79 6.51
CA GLU A 71 -0.86 -14.15 6.22
C GLU A 71 -0.10 -14.27 4.87
N GLY A 72 0.71 -13.26 4.54
CA GLY A 72 1.49 -13.21 3.31
C GLY A 72 0.71 -12.87 2.03
N LYS A 73 -0.55 -12.43 2.15
CA LYS A 73 -1.41 -11.99 1.04
C LYS A 73 -1.85 -10.54 1.24
N PHE A 74 -1.93 -9.81 0.13
CA PHE A 74 -2.41 -8.43 0.16
C PHE A 74 -3.91 -8.35 -0.07
N HIS A 75 -4.58 -7.63 0.82
CA HIS A 75 -6.01 -7.38 0.78
C HIS A 75 -6.26 -5.88 0.64
N LYS A 76 -7.24 -5.48 -0.17
CA LYS A 76 -7.62 -4.06 -0.27
C LYS A 76 -8.12 -3.57 1.08
N LEU A 77 -7.65 -2.40 1.50
CA LEU A 77 -8.23 -1.65 2.62
C LEU A 77 -9.54 -1.01 2.16
N ALA A 78 -10.57 -1.85 2.07
CA ALA A 78 -11.91 -1.48 1.67
C ALA A 78 -12.95 -2.35 2.38
N ILE A 79 -14.10 -1.76 2.65
CA ILE A 79 -15.23 -2.41 3.30
C ILE A 79 -16.53 -1.97 2.62
N PHE A 80 -17.50 -2.87 2.58
CA PHE A 80 -18.88 -2.53 2.27
C PHE A 80 -19.69 -2.57 3.55
N SER A 81 -20.43 -1.50 3.85
CA SER A 81 -21.33 -1.47 4.99
C SER A 81 -22.74 -1.82 4.54
N GLU A 82 -23.29 -2.91 5.07
CA GLU A 82 -24.69 -3.28 4.83
C GLU A 82 -25.67 -2.30 5.49
N GLU A 83 -25.29 -1.68 6.61
CA GLU A 83 -26.11 -0.70 7.32
C GLU A 83 -26.34 0.57 6.51
N THR A 84 -25.26 1.12 5.92
CA THR A 84 -25.36 2.35 5.13
C THR A 84 -25.53 2.10 3.64
N ASN A 85 -25.36 0.85 3.20
CA ASN A 85 -25.32 0.46 1.79
C ASN A 85 -24.24 1.22 0.99
N LEU A 86 -23.10 1.52 1.64
CA LEU A 86 -21.99 2.28 1.06
C LEU A 86 -20.69 1.47 1.04
N TYR A 87 -19.89 1.72 0.01
CA TYR A 87 -18.55 1.16 -0.14
C TYR A 87 -17.51 2.17 0.29
N TYR A 88 -16.67 1.82 1.27
CA TYR A 88 -15.60 2.64 1.78
C TYR A 88 -14.27 2.03 1.37
N LYS A 89 -13.34 2.86 0.92
CA LYS A 89 -11.94 2.44 0.77
C LYS A 89 -10.98 3.56 1.10
N LEU A 90 -9.75 3.17 1.37
CA LEU A 90 -8.66 4.11 1.55
C LEU A 90 -8.03 4.43 0.19
N PHE A 91 -8.09 5.70 -0.21
CA PHE A 91 -7.49 6.22 -1.43
C PHE A 91 -6.09 6.78 -1.13
N PRO A 92 -5.03 6.33 -1.84
CA PRO A 92 -3.67 6.74 -1.54
C PRO A 92 -3.40 8.16 -2.02
N THR A 93 -2.69 8.94 -1.20
CA THR A 93 -2.10 10.23 -1.60
C THR A 93 -0.60 10.25 -1.24
N ARG A 94 0.12 11.29 -1.64
CA ARG A 94 1.56 11.42 -1.34
C ARG A 94 1.85 11.60 0.16
N THR A 95 0.88 12.09 0.92
CA THR A 95 0.99 12.33 2.38
C THR A 95 0.02 11.39 3.10
N ALA A 96 -0.96 11.92 3.82
CA ALA A 96 -2.01 11.14 4.45
C ALA A 96 -3.02 10.64 3.39
N PRO A 97 -3.42 9.36 3.45
CA PRO A 97 -4.47 8.87 2.57
C PRO A 97 -5.82 9.55 2.89
N THR A 98 -6.77 9.45 1.96
CA THR A 98 -8.14 9.96 2.16
C THR A 98 -9.16 8.84 2.04
N ILE A 99 -10.34 9.04 2.62
CA ILE A 99 -11.45 8.10 2.47
C ILE A 99 -12.19 8.39 1.16
N GLU A 100 -12.44 7.34 0.38
CA GLU A 100 -13.38 7.35 -0.73
C GLU A 100 -14.63 6.57 -0.32
N ILE A 101 -15.80 7.21 -0.43
CA ILE A 101 -17.12 6.66 -0.10
C ILE A 101 -17.93 6.60 -1.40
N SER A 102 -18.22 5.40 -1.88
CA SER A 102 -18.99 5.14 -3.11
C SER A 102 -18.51 5.99 -4.30
N GLY A 103 -17.19 6.10 -4.46
CA GLY A 103 -16.52 6.87 -5.53
C GLY A 103 -16.30 8.36 -5.23
N ILE A 104 -16.80 8.87 -4.10
CA ILE A 104 -16.65 10.27 -3.70
C ILE A 104 -15.51 10.37 -2.69
N ARG A 105 -14.51 11.21 -2.99
CA ARG A 105 -13.39 11.48 -2.10
C ARG A 105 -13.77 12.56 -1.09
N MET A 106 -13.56 12.29 0.19
CA MET A 106 -14.02 13.19 1.26
C MET A 106 -13.18 14.47 1.40
N HIS A 107 -11.95 14.49 0.86
CA HIS A 107 -11.12 15.71 0.75
C HIS A 107 -10.70 15.96 -0.70
N ARG A 108 -10.49 17.24 -1.05
CA ARG A 108 -9.95 17.62 -2.36
C ARG A 108 -8.50 17.16 -2.46
N VAL A 109 -8.26 16.18 -3.31
CA VAL A 109 -6.91 15.67 -3.63
C VAL A 109 -6.31 16.25 -4.91
N LYS A 110 -7.11 17.00 -5.69
CA LYS A 110 -6.66 17.62 -6.94
C LYS A 110 -5.94 18.93 -6.63
N ASP A 111 -4.64 18.96 -6.93
CA ASP A 111 -3.71 20.09 -6.72
C ASP A 111 -3.43 20.44 -5.24
N ILE A 112 -3.95 19.67 -4.29
CA ILE A 112 -3.76 19.83 -2.84
C ILE A 112 -3.69 18.43 -2.23
N THR A 113 -2.71 18.16 -1.37
CA THR A 113 -2.67 16.94 -0.54
C THR A 113 -3.56 17.14 0.70
N PRO A 114 -4.28 16.11 1.18
CA PRO A 114 -5.07 16.19 2.41
C PRO A 114 -4.25 16.67 3.61
#